data_AF-A0A1I7F9F0-F1
#
_entry.id   AF-A0A1I7F9F0-F1
#
_cell.length_a   1.000
_cell.length_b   1.000
_cell.length_c   1.000
_cell.angle_alpha   90.00
_cell.angle_beta   90.00
_cell.angle_gamma   90.00
#
_symmetry.space_group_name_H-M   'P 1'
#
loop_
_entity.id
_entity.type
_entity.pdbx_description
1 polymer ?
#
loop_
_entity_poly.entity_id
_entity_poly.type
_entity_poly.pdbx_seq_one_letter_code
_entity_poly.pdbx_strand_id
1 'polypeptide(L)'
;MEKGMNKLSEIDKSNPFTVPEDYFSRLNEQIMNCLPEKEAIEPQKVTMWDRVKPWIYMAAMFLGFFFAIQFLTKETGNHAGAGQTAINFTDDYWSTVQISEEEFYQYLEEQLVRDGYYDYIYNQFYMN
;
A
#
# COMPACT_ATOMS: atom_id res chain seq x y z
N MET A 1 36.62 -41.70 40.45
CA MET A 1 36.33 -42.12 39.06
C MET A 1 36.90 -41.05 38.14
N GLU A 2 38.14 -41.24 37.67
CA GLU A 2 38.77 -40.28 36.75
C GLU A 2 38.22 -40.47 35.34
N LYS A 3 37.69 -39.39 34.75
CA LYS A 3 37.22 -39.36 33.37
C LYS A 3 38.45 -39.15 32.48
N GLY A 4 38.83 -40.18 31.72
CA GLY A 4 39.92 -40.09 30.74
C GLY A 4 39.60 -39.03 29.69
N MET A 5 40.37 -37.94 29.66
CA MET A 5 40.24 -36.89 28.66
C MET A 5 40.93 -37.36 27.37
N ASN A 6 40.14 -37.79 26.38
CA ASN A 6 40.66 -38.12 25.05
C ASN A 6 41.26 -36.84 24.42
N LYS A 7 42.58 -36.83 24.20
CA LYS A 7 43.27 -35.67 23.61
C LYS A 7 42.91 -35.57 22.13
N LEU A 8 42.51 -34.37 21.70
CA LEU A 8 42.27 -34.03 20.28
C LEU A 8 43.45 -34.35 19.36
N SER A 9 44.66 -34.52 19.90
CA SER A 9 45.86 -34.94 19.17
C SER A 9 45.86 -36.40 18.74
N GLU A 10 45.00 -37.24 19.31
CA GLU A 10 44.84 -38.66 18.96
C GLU A 10 43.79 -38.88 17.87
N ILE A 11 43.06 -37.83 17.49
CA ILE A 11 42.08 -37.87 16.42
C ILE A 11 42.80 -37.62 15.10
N ASP A 12 42.60 -38.52 14.14
CA ASP A 12 43.11 -38.37 12.78
C ASP A 12 42.65 -37.02 12.20
N LYS A 13 43.61 -36.18 11.79
CA LYS A 13 43.35 -34.86 11.20
C LYS A 13 43.04 -34.94 9.70
N SER A 14 43.05 -36.14 9.13
CA SER A 14 42.57 -36.39 7.79
C SER A 14 41.12 -35.92 7.66
N ASN A 15 40.81 -35.20 6.60
CA ASN A 15 39.45 -34.74 6.35
C ASN A 15 38.57 -35.94 5.95
N PRO A 16 37.59 -36.36 6.77
CA PRO A 16 36.72 -37.47 6.44
C PRO A 16 35.68 -37.12 5.36
N PHE A 17 35.56 -35.84 5.01
CA PHE A 17 34.63 -35.36 4.00
C PHE A 17 35.37 -35.12 2.68
N THR A 18 35.42 -36.15 1.84
CA THR A 18 35.90 -36.05 0.46
C THR A 18 34.71 -36.09 -0.49
N VAL A 19 34.73 -35.20 -1.48
CA VAL A 19 33.74 -35.25 -2.56
C VAL A 19 34.22 -36.21 -3.65
N PRO A 20 33.29 -36.91 -4.33
CA PRO A 20 33.62 -37.65 -5.54
C PRO A 20 34.22 -36.73 -6.62
N GLU A 21 35.01 -37.32 -7.52
CA GLU A 21 35.50 -36.60 -8.70
C GLU A 21 34.31 -36.05 -9.52
N ASP A 22 34.46 -34.83 -10.04
CA ASP A 22 33.44 -34.10 -10.80
C ASP A 22 32.10 -33.78 -10.11
N TYR A 23 31.99 -33.92 -8.78
CA TYR A 23 30.78 -33.54 -8.03
C TYR A 23 30.38 -32.07 -8.26
N PHE A 24 31.32 -31.13 -8.06
CA PHE A 24 31.06 -29.70 -8.24
C PHE A 24 30.94 -29.29 -9.71
N SER A 25 31.51 -30.07 -10.63
CA SER A 25 31.44 -29.84 -12.07
C SER A 25 29.99 -29.90 -12.58
N ARG A 26 29.16 -30.77 -11.99
CA ARG A 26 27.75 -30.98 -12.40
C ARG A 26 26.72 -30.30 -11.49
N LEU A 27 27.16 -29.71 -10.38
CA LEU A 27 26.27 -29.10 -9.39
C LEU A 27 25.39 -27.99 -9.99
N ASN A 28 25.96 -27.13 -10.84
CA ASN A 28 25.21 -26.04 -11.46
C ASN A 28 24.07 -26.55 -12.35
N GLU A 29 24.37 -27.56 -13.18
CA GLU A 29 23.40 -28.23 -14.04
C GLU A 29 22.27 -28.84 -13.21
N GLN A 30 22.61 -29.53 -12.11
CA GLN A 30 21.62 -30.10 -11.19
C GLN A 30 20.75 -29.04 -10.52
N ILE A 31 21.35 -27.92 -10.07
CA ILE A 31 20.59 -26.81 -9.48
C ILE A 31 19.61 -26.24 -10.51
N MET A 32 20.07 -25.98 -11.74
CA MET A 32 19.23 -25.43 -12.81
C MET A 32 18.08 -26.38 -13.17
N ASN A 33 18.36 -27.69 -13.24
CA ASN A 33 17.35 -28.71 -13.53
C ASN A 33 16.31 -28.88 -12.41
N CYS A 34 16.65 -28.52 -11.17
CA CYS A 34 15.73 -28.53 -10.03
C CYS A 34 14.90 -27.25 -9.93
N LEU A 35 15.23 -26.19 -10.69
CA LEU A 35 14.42 -24.99 -10.70
C LEU A 35 13.11 -25.29 -11.45
N PRO A 36 11.95 -24.89 -10.90
CA PRO A 36 10.69 -24.98 -11.64
C PRO A 36 10.81 -24.15 -12.92
N GLU A 37 10.19 -24.63 -14.00
CA GLU A 37 10.09 -23.86 -15.24
C GLU A 37 9.48 -22.50 -14.89
N LYS A 38 10.30 -21.44 -15.01
CA LYS A 38 9.88 -20.11 -14.66
C LYS A 38 8.77 -19.74 -15.62
N GLU A 39 7.52 -19.82 -15.17
CA GLU A 39 6.36 -19.33 -15.91
C GLU A 39 6.70 -17.90 -16.33
N ALA A 40 6.99 -17.73 -17.62
CA ALA A 40 7.22 -16.43 -18.19
C ALA A 40 5.87 -15.74 -18.15
N ILE A 41 5.61 -15.00 -17.07
CA ILE A 41 4.45 -14.12 -16.96
C ILE A 41 4.60 -13.17 -18.13
N GLU A 42 3.87 -13.43 -19.22
CA GLU A 42 3.85 -12.55 -20.37
C GLU A 42 3.41 -11.18 -19.87
N PRO A 43 4.23 -10.13 -20.04
CA PRO A 43 3.86 -8.80 -19.58
C PRO A 43 2.55 -8.46 -20.27
N GLN A 44 1.47 -8.27 -19.49
CA GLN A 44 0.19 -7.86 -20.04
C GLN A 44 0.43 -6.59 -20.86
N LYS A 45 0.26 -6.71 -22.18
CA LYS A 45 0.39 -5.59 -23.10
C LYS A 45 -0.71 -4.58 -22.79
N VAL A 46 -0.38 -3.58 -21.98
CA VAL A 46 -1.27 -2.44 -21.75
C VAL A 46 -1.58 -1.81 -23.10
N THR A 47 -2.85 -1.88 -23.51
CA THR A 47 -3.27 -1.39 -24.82
C THR A 47 -3.45 0.13 -24.70
N MET A 48 -3.08 0.91 -25.72
CA MET A 48 -3.12 2.37 -25.64
C MET A 48 -4.54 2.93 -25.37
N TRP A 49 -5.59 2.12 -25.60
CA TRP A 49 -6.98 2.45 -25.27
C TRP A 49 -7.23 2.74 -23.80
N ASP A 50 -6.47 2.13 -22.88
CA ASP A 50 -6.69 2.35 -21.46
C ASP A 50 -6.32 3.78 -21.03
N ARG A 51 -5.45 4.46 -21.78
CA ARG A 51 -5.10 5.87 -21.55
C ARG A 51 -6.13 6.86 -22.08
N VAL A 52 -6.84 6.51 -23.16
CA VAL A 52 -7.84 7.41 -23.78
C VAL A 52 -9.23 7.26 -23.19
N LYS A 53 -9.58 6.13 -22.56
CA LYS A 53 -10.83 5.94 -21.82
C LYS A 53 -11.13 7.09 -20.84
N PRO A 54 -10.26 7.45 -19.88
CA PRO A 54 -10.56 8.52 -18.91
C PRO A 54 -10.78 9.89 -19.58
N TRP A 55 -10.06 10.20 -20.65
CA TRP A 55 -10.23 11.45 -21.38
C TRP A 55 -11.57 11.54 -22.11
N ILE A 56 -12.06 10.42 -22.66
CA ILE A 56 -13.38 10.35 -23.30
C ILE A 56 -14.50 10.63 -22.28
N TYR A 57 -14.40 10.09 -21.06
CA TYR A 57 -15.38 10.38 -20.00
C TYR A 57 -15.39 11.86 -19.60
N MET A 58 -14.22 12.48 -19.47
CA MET A 58 -14.12 13.91 -19.19
C MET A 58 -14.73 14.73 -20.32
N ALA A 59 -14.41 14.42 -21.58
CA ALA A 59 -14.99 15.10 -22.73
C ALA A 59 -16.52 15.01 -22.75
N ALA A 60 -17.09 13.83 -22.46
CA ALA A 60 -18.54 13.64 -22.38
C ALA A 60 -19.18 14.50 -21.27
N MET A 61 -18.55 14.59 -20.10
CA MET A 61 -19.02 15.43 -18.99
C MET A 61 -19.00 16.93 -19.36
N PHE A 62 -17.92 17.40 -20.00
CA PHE A 62 -17.82 18.78 -20.47
C PHE A 62 -18.87 19.09 -21.53
N LEU A 63 -19.09 18.20 -22.50
CA LEU A 63 -20.15 18.37 -23.50
C LEU A 63 -21.54 18.39 -22.84
N GLY A 64 -21.80 17.50 -21.89
CA GLY A 64 -23.05 17.49 -21.13
C GLY A 64 -23.32 18.81 -20.40
N PHE A 65 -22.33 19.33 -19.66
CA PHE A 65 -22.42 20.63 -18.99
C PHE A 65 -22.56 21.79 -19.98
N PHE A 66 -21.79 21.76 -21.07
CA PHE A 66 -21.85 22.80 -22.09
C PHE A 66 -23.24 22.90 -22.72
N PHE A 67 -23.84 21.76 -23.09
CA PHE A 67 -25.20 21.73 -23.62
C PHE A 67 -26.24 22.12 -22.57
N ALA A 68 -26.08 21.70 -21.30
CA ALA A 68 -26.98 22.10 -20.23
C ALA A 68 -26.98 23.63 -20.00
N ILE A 69 -25.80 24.26 -19.99
CA ILE A 69 -25.66 25.71 -19.85
C ILE A 69 -26.23 26.43 -21.08
N GLN A 70 -25.93 25.96 -22.30
CA GLN A 70 -26.49 26.51 -23.54
C GLN A 70 -28.02 26.43 -23.58
N PHE A 71 -28.60 25.32 -23.13
CA PHE A 71 -30.04 25.13 -23.08
C PHE A 71 -30.69 26.08 -22.06
N LEU A 72 -30.12 26.20 -20.86
CA LEU A 72 -30.63 27.08 -19.80
C LEU A 72 -30.48 28.59 -20.13
N THR A 73 -29.39 28.97 -20.80
CA THR A 73 -29.14 30.37 -21.21
C THR A 73 -29.93 30.79 -22.44
N LYS A 74 -30.34 29.85 -23.30
CA LYS A 74 -31.23 30.14 -24.44
C LYS A 74 -32.65 30.56 -24.02
N GLU A 75 -33.15 30.06 -22.89
CA GLU A 75 -34.47 30.41 -22.35
C GLU A 75 -34.45 31.70 -21.50
N THR A 76 -33.26 32.15 -21.07
CA THR A 76 -33.10 33.30 -20.16
C THR A 76 -32.32 34.41 -20.87
N GLY A 77 -33.02 35.18 -21.70
CA GLY A 77 -32.49 36.42 -22.26
C GLY A 77 -32.10 37.38 -21.14
N ASN A 78 -30.79 37.56 -20.94
CA ASN A 78 -30.16 38.41 -19.93
C ASN A 78 -30.35 37.91 -18.48
N HIS A 79 -29.25 37.54 -17.83
CA HIS A 79 -28.86 37.87 -16.45
C HIS A 79 -27.91 36.79 -15.93
N ALA A 80 -26.85 37.28 -15.28
CA ALA A 80 -25.89 36.56 -14.46
C ALA A 80 -24.81 35.74 -15.20
N GLY A 81 -23.64 36.37 -15.29
CA GLY A 81 -22.40 35.61 -15.17
C GLY A 81 -22.37 34.93 -13.81
N ALA A 82 -22.44 33.60 -13.81
CA ALA A 82 -22.14 32.79 -12.64
C ALA A 82 -20.69 32.36 -12.77
N GLY A 83 -19.85 32.92 -11.90
CA GLY A 83 -18.45 32.56 -11.78
C GLY A 83 -18.29 31.06 -11.58
N GLN A 84 -17.20 30.55 -12.16
CA GLN A 84 -16.70 29.21 -11.93
C GLN A 84 -16.39 29.06 -10.43
N THR A 85 -17.25 28.39 -9.69
CA THR A 85 -16.87 27.77 -8.41
C THR A 85 -16.69 26.29 -8.67
N ALA A 86 -15.46 25.92 -9.00
CA ALA A 86 -15.01 24.54 -8.90
C ALA A 86 -15.18 24.12 -7.44
N ILE A 87 -16.17 23.25 -7.17
CA ILE A 87 -16.28 22.60 -5.86
C ILE A 87 -15.26 21.47 -5.88
N ASN A 88 -14.07 21.76 -5.35
CA ASN A 88 -13.09 20.76 -4.94
C ASN A 88 -13.66 20.04 -3.72
N PHE A 89 -14.44 18.99 -3.96
CA PHE A 89 -14.97 18.16 -2.88
C PHE A 89 -13.90 17.15 -2.47
N THR A 90 -13.02 17.51 -1.53
CA THR A 90 -12.47 16.59 -0.51
C THR A 90 -11.58 17.21 0.57
N ASP A 91 -11.13 18.47 0.50
CA ASP A 91 -10.09 18.92 1.46
C ASP A 91 -10.54 19.98 2.49
N ASP A 92 -11.71 20.60 2.34
CA ASP A 92 -12.10 21.78 3.15
C ASP A 92 -13.03 21.51 4.34
N TYR A 93 -13.52 20.27 4.55
CA TYR A 93 -14.55 20.02 5.57
C TYR A 93 -14.04 20.23 7.00
N TRP A 94 -12.73 20.02 7.23
CA TRP A 94 -12.11 20.19 8.55
C TRP A 94 -11.52 21.59 8.76
N SER A 95 -11.36 22.40 7.72
CA SER A 95 -10.78 23.75 7.82
C SER A 95 -11.81 24.83 8.14
N THR A 96 -13.10 24.57 7.89
CA THR A 96 -14.18 25.56 8.09
C THR A 96 -14.88 25.48 9.44
N VAL A 97 -14.61 24.45 10.25
CA VAL A 97 -15.24 24.31 11.58
C VAL A 97 -14.50 25.22 12.56
N GLN A 98 -15.13 26.35 12.91
CA GLN A 98 -14.65 27.28 13.94
C GLN A 98 -14.99 26.73 15.34
N ILE A 99 -14.29 25.68 15.76
CA ILE A 99 -14.34 25.19 17.14
C ILE A 99 -13.24 25.89 17.95
N SER A 100 -13.51 26.19 19.22
CA SER A 100 -12.44 26.67 20.10
C SER A 100 -11.46 25.52 20.38
N GLU A 101 -10.17 25.84 20.60
CA GLU A 101 -9.17 24.83 20.92
C GLU A 101 -9.56 24.03 22.18
N GLU A 102 -10.17 24.68 23.17
CA GLU A 102 -10.69 24.04 24.38
C GLU A 102 -11.83 23.05 24.10
N GLU A 103 -12.81 23.42 23.27
CA GLU A 103 -13.92 22.56 22.90
C GLU A 103 -13.45 21.38 22.02
N PHE A 104 -12.42 21.59 21.20
CA PHE A 104 -11.77 20.54 20.43
C PHE A 104 -11.08 19.51 21.34
N TYR A 105 -10.29 19.95 22.32
CA TYR A 105 -9.67 19.03 23.28
C TYR A 105 -10.71 18.29 24.13
N GLN A 106 -11.76 18.99 24.56
CA GLN A 106 -12.85 18.38 25.32
C GLN A 106 -13.57 17.29 24.51
N TYR A 107 -13.82 17.53 23.21
CA TYR A 107 -14.40 16.53 22.32
C TYR A 107 -13.52 15.28 22.18
N LEU A 108 -12.21 15.47 22.01
CA LEU A 108 -11.25 14.37 21.93
C LEU A 108 -11.17 13.58 23.24
N GLU A 109 -11.17 14.26 24.38
CA GLU A 109 -11.18 13.63 25.70
C GLU A 109 -12.46 12.80 25.89
N GLU A 110 -13.62 13.37 25.56
CA GLU A 110 -14.90 12.66 25.70
C GLU A 110 -14.97 11.44 24.79
N GLN A 111 -14.49 11.52 23.55
CA GLN A 111 -14.40 10.35 22.67
C GLN A 111 -13.50 9.26 23.26
N LEU A 112 -12.32 9.62 23.74
CA LEU A 112 -11.33 8.66 24.22
C LEU A 112 -11.77 7.99 25.54
N VAL A 113 -12.49 8.74 26.39
CA VAL A 113 -13.16 8.20 27.59
C VAL A 113 -14.33 7.29 27.19
N ARG A 114 -15.16 7.70 26.22
CA ARG A 114 -16.31 6.92 25.74
C ARG A 114 -15.88 5.58 25.16
N ASP A 115 -14.77 5.56 24.44
CA ASP A 115 -14.21 4.35 23.82
C ASP A 115 -13.42 3.47 24.83
N GLY A 116 -13.32 3.88 26.09
CA GLY A 116 -12.65 3.11 27.14
C GLY A 116 -11.15 2.93 26.91
N TYR A 117 -10.53 3.77 26.08
CA TYR A 117 -9.14 3.59 25.63
C TYR A 117 -8.13 3.57 26.78
N TYR A 118 -8.35 4.40 27.81
CA TYR A 118 -7.49 4.40 29.01
C TYR A 118 -7.54 3.06 29.75
N ASP A 119 -8.71 2.43 29.85
CA ASP A 119 -8.87 1.12 30.49
C ASP A 119 -8.17 0.02 29.67
N TYR A 120 -8.28 0.08 28.34
CA TYR A 120 -7.57 -0.84 27.44
C TYR A 120 -6.04 -0.75 27.59
N ILE A 121 -5.47 0.47 27.56
CA ILE A 121 -4.02 0.66 27.71
C ILE A 121 -3.55 0.23 29.10
N TYR A 122 -4.30 0.58 30.16
CA TYR A 122 -3.93 0.18 31.51
C TYR A 122 -3.90 -1.35 31.60
N ASN A 123 -4.97 -2.02 31.18
CA ASN A 123 -5.03 -3.48 31.22
C ASN A 123 -3.95 -4.15 30.37
N GLN A 124 -3.59 -3.59 29.21
CA GLN A 124 -2.49 -4.11 28.39
C GLN A 124 -1.13 -4.05 29.09
N PHE A 125 -0.88 -3.01 29.91
CA PHE A 125 0.41 -2.85 30.60
C PHE A 125 0.57 -3.77 31.81
N TYR A 126 -0.52 -4.14 32.49
CA TYR A 126 -0.49 -5.01 33.67
C TYR A 126 -0.73 -6.50 33.36
N MET A 127 -1.15 -6.83 32.12
CA MET A 127 -1.35 -8.22 31.65
C MET A 127 -0.11 -8.81 30.94
N ASN A 128 1.02 -8.11 30.94
CA ASN A 128 2.29 -8.52 30.35
C ASN A 128 3.43 -8.42 31.36
#